data_AF-A0A7V2JGH2-F1
#
_entry.id   AF-A0A7V2JGH2-F1
#
_cell.length_a   1.000
_cell.length_b   1.000
_cell.length_c   1.000
_cell.angle_alpha   90.00
_cell.angle_beta   90.00
_cell.angle_gamma   90.00
#
_symmetry.space_group_name_H-M   'P 1'
#
loop_
_entity.id
_entity.type
_entity.pdbx_description
1 polymer ?
#
loop_
_entity_poly.entity_id
_entity_poly.type
_entity_poly.pdbx_seq_one_letter_code
_entity_poly.pdbx_strand_id
1 'polypeptide(L)' 'MSTLAKEKLIRAIKELDDKTVEKLLEEWDDILLQLHLESDEEFLKTVEKARKGEDLISHEELKKDLGI' A
#
# COMPACT_ATOMS: atom_id res chain seq x y z
N MET A 1 5.54 32.82 8.59
CA MET A 1 6.39 31.74 8.05
C MET A 1 5.73 30.90 6.94
N SER A 2 4.44 31.07 6.62
CA SER A 2 3.72 30.09 5.77
C SER A 2 3.83 30.29 4.26
N THR A 3 4.00 31.51 3.73
CA THR A 3 4.00 31.74 2.27
C THR A 3 5.28 31.25 1.59
N LEU A 4 6.45 31.57 2.15
CA LEU A 4 7.74 31.17 1.57
C LEU A 4 7.95 29.66 1.59
N ALA A 5 7.53 28.98 2.65
CA ALA A 5 7.60 27.52 2.74
C ALA A 5 6.70 26.87 1.68
N LYS A 6 5.48 27.39 1.49
CA LYS A 6 4.54 26.93 0.47
C LYS A 6 5.08 27.12 -0.95
N GLU A 7 5.67 28.28 -1.25
CA GLU A 7 6.28 28.55 -2.56
C GLU A 7 7.46 27.63 -2.86
N LYS A 8 8.33 27.39 -1.87
CA LYS A 8 9.45 26.44 -2.00
C LYS A 8 8.95 25.02 -2.27
N LEU A 9 7.89 24.59 -1.57
CA LEU A 9 7.30 23.28 -1.77
C LEU A 9 6.70 23.13 -3.17
N ILE A 10 5.95 24.13 -3.65
CA ILE A 10 5.36 24.12 -5.00
C ILE A 10 6.46 24.04 -6.06
N ARG A 11 7.57 24.78 -5.88
CA ARG A 11 8.70 24.72 -6.81
C ARG A 11 9.33 23.33 -6.81
N ALA A 12 9.61 22.77 -5.64
CA ALA A 12 10.18 21.43 -5.53
C ALA A 12 9.30 20.38 -6.23
N ILE A 13 7.98 20.43 -6.06
CA ILE A 13 7.03 19.52 -6.72
C ILE A 13 7.09 19.67 -8.25
N LYS A 14 7.18 20.90 -8.76
CA LYS A 14 7.28 21.17 -10.21
C LYS A 14 8.62 20.75 -10.83
N GLU A 15 9.65 20.61 -10.02
CA GLU A 15 10.99 20.22 -10.45
C GLU A 15 11.23 18.71 -10.34
N LEU A 16 10.26 17.94 -9.84
CA LEU A 16 10.34 16.47 -9.81
C LEU A 16 10.30 15.90 -11.23
N ASP A 17 11.16 14.91 -11.47
CA ASP A 17 11.12 14.13 -12.70
C ASP A 17 10.03 13.05 -12.66
N ASP A 18 9.58 12.63 -13.83
CA ASP A 18 8.46 11.68 -13.99
C ASP A 18 8.67 10.37 -13.21
N LYS A 19 9.90 9.84 -13.19
CA LYS A 19 10.21 8.59 -12.47
C LYS A 19 10.06 8.76 -10.96
N THR A 20 10.49 9.91 -10.42
CA THR A 20 10.29 10.21 -9.00
C THR A 20 8.81 10.40 -8.67
N VAL A 21 8.04 11.03 -9.57
CA VAL A 21 6.58 11.19 -9.41
C VAL A 21 5.88 9.83 -9.40
N GLU A 22 6.21 8.93 -10.34
CA GLU A 22 5.67 7.57 -10.40
C GLU A 22 5.91 6.80 -9.10
N LYS A 23 7.15 6.81 -8.59
CA LYS A 23 7.47 6.15 -7.32
C LYS A 23 6.70 6.71 -6.13
N LEU A 24 6.51 8.02 -6.09
CA LEU A 24 5.71 8.66 -5.03
C LEU A 24 4.23 8.31 -5.12
N LEU A 25 3.69 8.10 -6.32
CA LEU A 25 2.33 7.64 -6.50
C LEU A 25 2.16 6.18 -6.04
N GLU A 26 3.11 5.30 -6.38
CA GLU A 26 3.12 3.92 -5.89
C GLU A 26 3.17 3.87 -4.35
N GLU A 27 4.09 4.62 -3.73
CA GLU A 27 4.20 4.70 -2.27
C GLU A 27 2.93 5.28 -1.62
N TRP A 28 2.28 6.24 -2.28
CA TRP A 28 1.03 6.82 -1.82
C TRP A 28 -0.12 5.80 -1.84
N ASP A 29 -0.25 5.03 -2.92
CA ASP A 29 -1.28 3.99 -3.05
C ASP A 29 -1.06 2.88 -2.02
N ASP A 30 0.18 2.47 -1.77
CA ASP A 30 0.53 1.51 -0.72
C ASP A 30 0.12 1.99 0.67
N ILE A 31 0.39 3.27 1.00
CA ILE A 31 -0.01 3.86 2.29
C ILE A 31 -1.53 3.90 2.41
N LEU A 32 -2.25 4.29 1.36
CA LEU A 32 -3.71 4.32 1.38
C LEU A 32 -4.29 2.91 1.58
N LEU A 33 -3.72 1.91 0.92
CA LEU A 33 -4.12 0.51 1.09
C LEU A 33 -3.86 0.06 2.54
N GLN A 34 -2.68 0.36 3.09
CA GLN A 34 -2.37 0.02 4.47
C GLN A 34 -3.37 0.65 5.46
N LEU A 35 -3.64 1.94 5.33
CA LEU A 35 -4.60 2.64 6.18
C LEU A 35 -6.01 2.05 6.08
N HIS A 36 -6.43 1.66 4.86
CA HIS A 36 -7.72 1.02 4.65
C HIS A 36 -7.79 -0.33 5.38
N LEU A 37 -6.76 -1.18 5.20
CA LEU A 37 -6.68 -2.51 5.81
C LEU A 37 -6.56 -2.44 7.34
N GLU A 38 -5.85 -1.46 7.89
CA GLU A 38 -5.75 -1.24 9.34
C GLU A 38 -7.09 -0.84 9.97
N SER A 39 -8.00 -0.25 9.19
CA SER A 39 -9.35 0.10 9.63
C SER A 39 -10.38 -1.02 9.43
N ASP A 40 -10.03 -2.09 8.72
CA ASP A 40 -10.93 -3.20 8.42
C ASP A 40 -10.81 -4.31 9.49
N GLU A 41 -11.78 -4.36 10.39
CA GLU A 41 -11.83 -5.39 11.44
C GLU A 41 -11.90 -6.82 10.92
N GLU A 42 -12.54 -7.05 9.77
CA GLU A 42 -12.69 -8.38 9.18
C GLU A 42 -11.37 -8.85 8.59
N PHE A 43 -10.66 -7.93 7.91
CA PHE A 43 -9.30 -8.17 7.45
C PHE A 43 -8.37 -8.53 8.62
N LEU A 44 -8.39 -7.75 9.71
CA LEU A 44 -7.56 -8.02 10.90
C LEU A 44 -7.86 -9.39 11.52
N LYS A 45 -9.13 -9.77 11.64
CA LYS A 45 -9.54 -11.11 12.12
C LYS A 45 -9.01 -12.22 11.21
N THR A 46 -9.06 -12.01 9.90
CA THR A 46 -8.54 -12.96 8.89
C THR A 46 -7.03 -13.12 9.00
N VAL A 47 -6.30 -12.01 9.18
CA VAL A 47 -4.84 -12.03 9.41
C VAL A 47 -4.49 -12.78 10.69
N GLU A 48 -5.24 -12.59 11.77
CA GLU A 48 -5.03 -13.32 13.02
C GLU A 48 -5.26 -14.83 12.89
N LYS A 49 -6.31 -15.24 12.16
CA LYS A 49 -6.57 -16.65 11.86
C LYS A 49 -5.44 -17.27 11.05
N ALA A 50 -5.01 -16.60 9.98
CA ALA A 50 -3.89 -17.05 9.15
C ALA A 50 -2.60 -17.20 9.97
N ARG A 51 -2.31 -16.27 10.89
CA ARG A 51 -1.15 -16.37 11.82
C ARG A 51 -1.22 -17.59 12.74
N LYS A 52 -2.42 -18.06 13.08
CA LYS A 52 -2.65 -19.28 13.88
C LYS A 52 -2.63 -20.56 13.04
N GLY A 53 -2.46 -20.44 11.72
CA GLY A 53 -2.50 -21.58 10.80
C GLY A 53 -3.92 -22.03 10.44
N GLU A 54 -4.93 -21.20 10.73
CA GLU A 54 -6.33 -21.45 10.38
C GLU A 54 -6.64 -20.87 8.99
N ASP A 55 -7.56 -21.50 8.26
CA ASP A 55 -8.00 -21.08 6.92
C ASP A 55 -6.85 -20.91 5.89
N LEU A 56 -5.77 -21.68 6.04
CA LEU A 56 -4.66 -21.73 5.08
C LEU A 56 -4.96 -22.70 3.93
N ILE A 57 -4.77 -22.25 2.69
CA ILE A 57 -4.77 -23.10 1.49
C ILE A 57 -3.33 -23.56 1.24
N SER A 58 -3.15 -24.84 0.89
CA SER A 58 -1.81 -25.32 0.57
C SER A 58 -1.28 -24.68 -0.72
N HIS A 59 0.03 -24.47 -0.81
CA HIS A 59 0.64 -23.85 -2.00
C HIS A 59 0.33 -24.61 -3.30
N GLU A 60 0.23 -25.93 -3.22
CA GLU A 60 -0.07 -26.79 -4.37
C GLU A 60 -1.55 -26.71 -4.79
N GLU A 61 -2.48 -26.53 -3.85
CA GLU A 61 -3.89 -26.25 -4.17
C GLU A 61 -4.04 -24.84 -4.77
N LEU A 62 -3.36 -23.84 -4.22
CA LEU A 62 -3.42 -22.46 -4.70
C LEU A 62 -2.88 -22.34 -6.13
N LYS A 63 -1.77 -23.02 -6.43
CA LYS A 63 -1.20 -23.11 -7.79
C LYS A 63 -2.17 -23.68 -8.80
N LYS A 64 -2.84 -24.77 -8.43
CA LYS A 64 -3.83 -25.42 -9.28
C LYS A 64 -5.00 -24.51 -9.62
N ASP A 65 -5.48 -23.73 -8.65
CA ASP A 65 -6.58 -22.77 -8.85
C ASP A 65 -6.16 -21.55 -9.66
N LEU A 66 -4.92 -21.10 -9.52
CA LEU A 66 -4.35 -19.97 -10.27
C LEU A 66 -3.81 -20.34 -11.66
N GLY A 67 -3.74 -21.64 -11.98
CA GLY A 67 -3.24 -22.13 -13.27
C GLY A 67 -1.73 -21.92 -13.48
N ILE A 68 -0.96 -21.86 -12.39
CA ILE A 68 0.50 -21.63 -12.37
C ILE A 68 1.27 -22.78 -11.70
#